data_AF-A0A918S800-F1
#
_entry.id   AF-A0A918S800-F1
#
_cell.length_a   1.000
_cell.length_b   1.000
_cell.length_c   1.000
_cell.angle_alpha   90.00
_cell.angle_beta   90.00
_cell.angle_gamma   90.00
#
_symmetry.space_group_name_H-M   'P 1'
#
loop_
_entity.id
_entity.type
_entity.pdbx_description
1 polymer ?
#
loop_
_entity_poly.entity_id
_entity_poly.type
_entity_poly.pdbx_seq_one_letter_code
_entity_poly.pdbx_strand_id
1 'polypeptide(L)'
;MINVAVGGCKIELFDKENHKEYVANAPNWILPAINKYNGNPYGHLVDLGKKAQEKGVIKGILLQLGESNTGDEQWPEKVKVVYENLLQDLNLNAEEVPLIAGEMVSGEQGGKCASMNKILAKLPQKIPNAHIVSLEGCEAVNDGLHFSAAGYRELGERYAEKILPLLK
;
A
#
# COMPACT_ATOMS: atom_id res chain seq x y z
N MET A 1 8.44 -12.24 -4.75
CA MET A 1 7.42 -11.25 -4.33
C MET A 1 7.04 -11.57 -2.90
N ILE A 2 6.93 -10.54 -2.05
CA ILE A 2 6.52 -10.65 -0.64
C ILE A 2 5.14 -10.00 -0.55
N ASN A 3 4.13 -10.73 -0.09
CA ASN A 3 2.76 -10.24 0.00
C ASN A 3 2.27 -10.23 1.44
N VAL A 4 2.01 -9.03 1.96
CA VAL A 4 1.34 -8.83 3.24
C VAL A 4 0.23 -7.81 3.02
N ALA A 5 -1.02 -8.26 3.10
CA ALA A 5 -2.18 -7.43 2.80
C ALA A 5 -3.34 -7.80 3.73
N VAL A 6 -4.04 -6.78 4.24
CA VAL A 6 -5.21 -6.92 5.11
C VAL A 6 -6.34 -6.09 4.53
N GLY A 7 -7.41 -6.75 4.08
CA GLY A 7 -8.57 -6.08 3.49
C GLY A 7 -9.28 -5.17 4.50
N GLY A 8 -9.57 -3.94 4.07
CA GLY A 8 -10.28 -2.92 4.87
C GLY A 8 -9.51 -2.40 6.08
N CYS A 9 -8.17 -2.54 6.09
CA CYS A 9 -7.34 -1.86 7.08
C CYS A 9 -7.04 -0.41 6.68
N LYS A 10 -6.61 0.38 7.67
CA LYS A 10 -5.94 1.66 7.45
C LYS A 10 -4.41 1.50 7.49
N ILE A 11 -3.68 2.51 7.01
CA ILE A 11 -2.20 2.52 7.01
C ILE A 11 -1.60 2.36 8.41
N GLU A 12 -2.30 2.80 9.45
CA GLU A 12 -1.89 2.71 10.85
C GLU A 12 -1.71 1.25 11.33
N LEU A 13 -2.36 0.28 10.70
CA LEU A 13 -2.11 -1.14 10.98
C LEU A 13 -0.67 -1.56 10.64
N PHE A 14 -0.05 -0.87 9.67
CA PHE A 14 1.34 -1.07 9.27
C PHE A 14 2.30 -0.09 9.95
N ASP A 15 1.83 0.70 10.93
CA ASP A 15 2.71 1.55 11.74
C ASP A 15 3.51 0.70 12.75
N LYS A 16 4.84 0.87 12.75
CA LYS A 16 5.75 0.09 13.59
C LYS A 16 5.42 0.18 15.07
N GLU A 17 5.10 1.37 15.57
CA GLU A 17 4.91 1.65 17.00
C GLU A 17 3.42 1.59 17.39
N ASN A 18 2.55 2.10 16.54
CA ASN A 18 1.15 2.39 16.85
C ASN A 18 0.16 1.32 16.34
N HIS A 19 0.60 0.28 15.63
CA HIS A 19 -0.30 -0.79 15.14
C HIS A 19 -1.14 -1.41 16.26
N LYS A 20 -0.61 -1.54 17.48
CA LYS A 20 -1.36 -2.11 18.62
C LYS A 20 -2.58 -1.29 18.99
N GLU A 21 -2.48 0.04 18.93
CA GLU A 21 -3.61 0.93 19.17
C GLU A 21 -4.67 0.77 18.07
N TYR A 22 -4.23 0.65 16.82
CA TYR A 22 -5.14 0.33 15.72
C TYR A 22 -5.86 -1.00 15.96
N VAL A 23 -5.14 -2.06 16.31
CA VAL A 23 -5.71 -3.41 16.55
C VAL A 23 -6.70 -3.39 17.71
N ALA A 24 -6.42 -2.65 18.79
CA ALA A 24 -7.31 -2.55 19.95
C ALA A 24 -8.66 -1.89 19.61
N ASN A 25 -8.69 -1.02 18.60
CA ASN A 25 -9.89 -0.29 18.16
C ASN A 25 -10.47 -0.81 16.83
N ALA A 26 -9.87 -1.87 16.27
CA ALA A 26 -10.27 -2.41 15.00
C ALA A 26 -11.64 -3.13 15.12
N PRO A 27 -12.50 -3.05 14.10
CA PRO A 27 -13.78 -3.74 14.14
C PRO A 27 -13.58 -5.26 14.19
N ASN A 28 -14.41 -5.98 14.94
CA ASN A 28 -14.21 -7.42 15.20
C ASN A 28 -14.07 -8.27 13.93
N TRP A 29 -14.70 -7.88 12.82
CA TRP A 29 -14.65 -8.63 11.56
C TRP A 29 -13.26 -8.64 10.91
N ILE A 30 -12.38 -7.65 11.17
CA ILE A 30 -11.03 -7.60 10.58
C ILE A 30 -9.99 -8.39 11.40
N LEU A 31 -10.26 -8.64 12.68
CA LEU A 31 -9.32 -9.29 13.60
C LEU A 31 -8.81 -10.65 13.09
N PRO A 32 -9.64 -11.54 12.49
CA PRO A 32 -9.14 -12.79 11.93
C PRO A 32 -8.09 -12.60 10.83
N ALA A 33 -8.21 -11.55 10.00
CA ALA A 33 -7.23 -11.24 8.96
C ALA A 33 -5.92 -10.69 9.56
N ILE A 34 -6.04 -9.80 10.56
CA ILE A 34 -4.91 -9.27 11.32
C ILE A 34 -4.14 -10.40 12.04
N ASN A 35 -4.86 -11.35 12.63
CA ASN A 35 -4.27 -12.44 13.40
C ASN A 35 -3.51 -13.47 12.54
N LYS A 36 -3.73 -13.50 11.22
CA LYS A 36 -2.86 -14.26 10.29
C LYS A 36 -1.41 -13.78 10.34
N TYR A 37 -1.19 -12.54 10.78
CA TYR A 37 0.11 -11.91 10.97
C TYR A 37 0.42 -11.67 12.45
N ASN A 38 -0.19 -12.44 13.36
CA ASN A 38 0.00 -12.33 14.81
C ASN A 38 -0.26 -10.92 15.37
N GLY A 39 -1.18 -10.15 14.77
CA GLY A 39 -1.45 -8.79 15.22
C GLY A 39 -0.49 -7.73 14.69
N ASN A 40 0.56 -8.12 13.95
CA ASN A 40 1.61 -7.20 13.51
C ASN A 40 2.03 -7.48 12.05
N PRO A 41 1.22 -7.04 11.06
CA PRO A 41 1.57 -7.21 9.65
C PRO A 41 2.83 -6.43 9.24
N TYR A 42 3.15 -5.29 9.88
CA TYR A 42 4.41 -4.58 9.65
C TYR A 42 5.61 -5.47 10.02
N GLY A 43 5.61 -6.04 11.23
CA GLY A 43 6.67 -6.94 11.69
C GLY A 43 6.80 -8.17 10.79
N HIS A 44 5.66 -8.75 10.37
CA HIS A 44 5.66 -9.86 9.43
C HIS A 44 6.28 -9.49 8.08
N LEU A 45 6.00 -8.29 7.57
CA LEU A 45 6.58 -7.78 6.33
C LEU A 45 8.11 -7.62 6.45
N VAL A 46 8.59 -7.07 7.57
CA VAL A 46 10.03 -6.96 7.85
C VAL A 46 10.72 -8.32 7.95
N ASP A 47 10.10 -9.29 8.65
CA ASP A 47 10.66 -10.64 8.79
C ASP A 47 10.80 -11.35 7.44
N LEU A 48 9.79 -11.22 6.57
CA LEU A 48 9.86 -11.75 5.21
C LEU A 48 10.88 -10.98 4.35
N GLY A 49 10.98 -9.66 4.52
CA GLY A 49 11.97 -8.82 3.85
C GLY A 49 13.39 -9.27 4.13
N LYS A 50 13.74 -9.46 5.40
CA LYS A 50 15.06 -9.96 5.83
C LYS A 50 15.38 -11.33 5.22
N LYS A 51 14.43 -12.26 5.26
CA LYS A 51 14.58 -13.60 4.64
C LYS A 51 14.77 -13.53 3.14
N ALA A 52 14.09 -12.61 2.46
CA ALA A 52 14.24 -12.43 1.02
C ALA A 52 15.60 -11.85 0.64
N GLN A 53 16.16 -10.95 1.48
CA GLN A 53 17.48 -10.36 1.28
C GLN A 53 18.63 -11.39 1.35
N GLU A 54 18.42 -12.55 1.98
CA GLU A 54 19.37 -13.66 1.94
C GLU A 54 19.57 -14.24 0.53
N LYS A 55 18.60 -14.03 -0.37
CA LYS A 55 18.56 -14.65 -1.71
C LYS A 55 18.39 -13.66 -2.85
N GLY A 56 18.27 -12.37 -2.56
CA GLY A 56 17.97 -11.35 -3.57
C GLY A 56 18.00 -9.94 -3.03
N VAL A 57 17.55 -9.00 -3.86
CA VAL A 57 17.51 -7.57 -3.54
C VAL A 57 16.07 -7.09 -3.61
N ILE A 58 15.64 -6.30 -2.62
CA ILE A 58 14.34 -5.64 -2.66
C ILE A 58 14.46 -4.44 -3.59
N LYS A 59 13.71 -4.47 -4.70
CA LYS A 59 13.81 -3.50 -5.80
C LYS A 59 12.71 -2.42 -5.79
N GLY A 60 11.78 -2.49 -4.84
CA GLY A 60 10.69 -1.52 -4.71
C GLY A 60 9.60 -2.04 -3.79
N ILE A 61 8.68 -1.14 -3.45
CA ILE A 61 7.53 -1.40 -2.58
C ILE A 61 6.26 -1.04 -3.35
N LEU A 62 5.28 -1.94 -3.36
CA LEU A 62 3.98 -1.71 -3.98
C LEU A 62 2.93 -1.46 -2.89
N LEU A 63 2.09 -0.44 -3.05
CA LEU A 63 1.07 -0.05 -2.08
C LEU A 63 -0.29 0.16 -2.76
N GLN A 64 -1.21 -0.77 -2.55
CA GLN A 64 -2.63 -0.58 -2.87
C GLN A 64 -3.41 -0.44 -1.55
N LEU A 65 -3.60 0.80 -1.12
CA LEU A 65 -4.26 1.14 0.15
C LEU A 65 -4.76 2.59 0.11
N GLY A 66 -5.94 2.85 0.66
CA GLY A 66 -6.40 4.22 0.90
C GLY A 66 -7.89 4.31 1.22
N GLU A 67 -8.66 3.27 0.88
CA GLU A 67 -10.12 3.22 1.02
C GLU A 67 -10.56 3.54 2.45
N SER A 68 -9.94 2.89 3.44
CA SER A 68 -10.28 3.09 4.85
C SER A 68 -9.73 4.39 5.45
N ASN A 69 -8.85 5.08 4.71
CA ASN A 69 -8.33 6.40 5.04
C ASN A 69 -8.98 7.52 4.20
N THR A 70 -10.08 7.25 3.48
CA THR A 70 -10.72 8.25 2.61
C THR A 70 -10.99 9.55 3.36
N GLY A 71 -10.41 10.66 2.86
CA GLY A 71 -10.55 12.00 3.44
C GLY A 71 -9.48 12.37 4.49
N ASP A 72 -8.57 11.46 4.82
CA ASP A 72 -7.48 11.71 5.76
C ASP A 72 -6.30 12.43 5.08
N GLU A 73 -6.24 13.75 5.20
CA GLU A 73 -5.18 14.58 4.64
C GLU A 73 -3.78 14.28 5.23
N GLN A 74 -3.69 13.58 6.37
CA GLN A 74 -2.42 13.16 6.96
C GLN A 74 -1.91 11.83 6.38
N TRP A 75 -2.72 11.14 5.57
CA TRP A 75 -2.36 9.84 5.01
C TRP A 75 -0.97 9.82 4.31
N PRO A 76 -0.58 10.81 3.49
CA PRO A 76 0.75 10.83 2.88
C PRO A 76 1.90 10.84 3.91
N GLU A 77 1.71 11.51 5.04
CA GLU A 77 2.69 11.55 6.13
C GLU A 77 2.76 10.19 6.86
N LYS A 78 1.61 9.56 7.10
CA LYS A 78 1.55 8.22 7.71
C LYS A 78 2.22 7.16 6.83
N VAL A 79 1.99 7.23 5.51
CA VAL A 79 2.66 6.35 4.54
C VAL A 79 4.17 6.60 4.54
N LYS A 80 4.62 7.86 4.63
CA LYS A 80 6.04 8.20 4.75
C LYS A 80 6.68 7.53 5.97
N VAL A 81 6.03 7.59 7.13
CA VAL A 81 6.52 6.94 8.35
C VAL A 81 6.69 5.42 8.13
N VAL A 82 5.69 4.75 7.56
CA VAL A 82 5.77 3.31 7.27
C VAL A 82 6.90 3.00 6.28
N TYR A 83 7.01 3.77 5.20
CA TYR A 83 8.04 3.60 4.18
C TYR A 83 9.45 3.80 4.76
N GLU A 84 9.69 4.87 5.53
CA GLU A 84 11.00 5.14 6.14
C GLU A 84 11.38 4.07 7.18
N ASN A 85 10.41 3.59 7.96
CA ASN A 85 10.63 2.47 8.87
C ASN A 85 11.02 1.19 8.11
N LEU A 86 10.38 0.88 6.98
CA LEU A 86 10.77 -0.25 6.13
C LEU A 86 12.17 -0.07 5.56
N LEU A 87 12.52 1.13 5.09
CA LEU A 87 13.88 1.41 4.60
C LEU A 87 14.92 1.17 5.70
N GLN A 88 14.66 1.66 6.91
CA GLN A 88 15.55 1.49 8.05
C GLN A 88 15.68 0.02 8.48
N ASP A 89 14.55 -0.65 8.72
CA ASP A 89 14.53 -2.01 9.29
C ASP A 89 15.03 -3.09 8.31
N LEU A 90 15.04 -2.78 7.01
CA LEU A 90 15.55 -3.63 5.94
C LEU A 90 16.86 -3.09 5.34
N ASN A 91 17.44 -2.01 5.89
CA ASN A 91 18.68 -1.39 5.40
C ASN A 91 18.66 -1.12 3.89
N LEU A 92 17.61 -0.47 3.41
CA LEU A 92 17.37 -0.16 2.00
C LEU A 92 17.72 1.29 1.68
N ASN A 93 18.18 1.54 0.46
CA ASN A 93 18.44 2.89 -0.04
C ASN A 93 17.15 3.49 -0.63
N ALA A 94 16.74 4.65 -0.10
CA ALA A 94 15.56 5.38 -0.56
C ALA A 94 15.61 5.73 -2.05
N GLU A 95 16.80 5.96 -2.63
CA GLU A 95 16.97 6.29 -4.04
C GLU A 95 16.84 5.07 -4.97
N GLU A 96 17.02 3.87 -4.44
CA GLU A 96 17.01 2.61 -5.21
C GLU A 96 15.73 1.80 -5.03
N VAL A 97 14.94 2.11 -4.00
CA VAL A 97 13.72 1.39 -3.65
C VAL A 97 12.52 2.34 -3.76
N PRO A 98 11.94 2.51 -4.97
CA PRO A 98 10.78 3.36 -5.16
C PRO A 98 9.54 2.79 -4.46
N LEU A 99 8.65 3.69 -4.03
CA LEU A 99 7.31 3.35 -3.55
C LEU A 99 6.30 3.59 -4.66
N ILE A 100 5.61 2.55 -5.10
CA ILE A 100 4.61 2.63 -6.16
C ILE A 100 3.24 2.47 -5.55
N ALA A 101 2.39 3.51 -5.63
CA ALA A 101 1.07 3.52 -5.03
C ALA A 101 -0.04 3.65 -6.10
N GLY A 102 -1.04 2.79 -6.03
CA GLY A 102 -2.15 2.77 -6.98
C GLY A 102 -3.38 3.52 -6.47
N GLU A 103 -4.06 4.19 -7.39
CA GLU A 103 -5.31 4.90 -7.11
C GLU A 103 -6.44 3.97 -6.64
N MET A 104 -7.48 4.54 -6.03
CA MET A 104 -8.73 3.85 -5.74
C MET A 104 -9.60 3.79 -7.01
N VAL A 105 -10.63 2.94 -7.01
CA VAL A 105 -11.66 2.89 -8.08
C VAL A 105 -12.12 4.31 -8.43
N SER A 106 -12.13 4.64 -9.71
CA SER A 106 -12.48 5.97 -10.21
C SER A 106 -13.95 6.31 -9.97
N GLY A 107 -14.26 7.61 -9.87
CA GLY A 107 -15.64 8.07 -9.70
C GLY A 107 -16.55 7.70 -10.88
N GLU A 108 -15.99 7.59 -12.09
CA GLU A 108 -16.71 7.20 -13.31
C GLU A 108 -17.25 5.76 -13.23
N GLN A 109 -16.56 4.88 -12.52
CA GLN A 109 -16.98 3.51 -12.25
C GLN A 109 -17.74 3.37 -10.92
N GLY A 110 -18.24 4.47 -10.36
CA GLY A 110 -18.97 4.47 -9.09
C GLY A 110 -18.09 4.30 -7.85
N GLY A 111 -16.79 4.64 -7.96
CA GLY A 111 -15.82 4.53 -6.87
C GLY A 111 -16.20 5.33 -5.64
N LYS A 112 -16.50 4.64 -4.53
CA LYS A 112 -16.90 5.25 -3.26
C LYS A 112 -15.77 6.02 -2.57
N CYS A 113 -14.53 5.64 -2.88
CA CYS A 113 -13.31 6.22 -2.32
C CYS A 113 -12.55 7.10 -3.33
N ALA A 114 -13.14 7.45 -4.47
CA ALA A 114 -12.46 8.21 -5.53
C ALA A 114 -11.91 9.57 -5.06
N SER A 115 -12.51 10.19 -4.03
CA SER A 115 -12.00 11.42 -3.42
C SER A 115 -10.62 11.26 -2.78
N MET A 116 -10.26 10.03 -2.36
CA MET A 116 -8.95 9.72 -1.80
C MET A 116 -7.81 9.92 -2.82
N ASN A 117 -8.09 9.78 -4.12
CA ASN A 117 -7.08 9.92 -5.18
C ASN A 117 -6.44 11.32 -5.16
N LYS A 118 -7.17 12.37 -4.73
CA LYS A 118 -6.63 13.73 -4.56
C LYS A 118 -5.60 13.82 -3.43
N ILE A 119 -5.77 13.03 -2.36
CA ILE A 119 -4.84 12.96 -1.23
C ILE A 119 -3.65 12.09 -1.61
N LEU A 120 -3.91 10.93 -2.22
CA LEU A 120 -2.90 9.99 -2.70
C LEU A 120 -1.94 10.67 -3.70
N ALA A 121 -2.45 11.54 -4.59
CA ALA A 121 -1.64 12.32 -5.52
C ALA A 121 -0.61 13.26 -4.84
N LYS A 122 -0.76 13.56 -3.55
CA LYS A 122 0.20 14.37 -2.78
C LYS A 122 1.37 13.54 -2.23
N LEU A 123 1.31 12.20 -2.31
CA LEU A 123 2.35 11.31 -1.77
C LEU A 123 3.77 11.63 -2.29
N PRO A 124 4.00 11.93 -3.59
CA PRO A 124 5.32 12.30 -4.09
C PRO A 124 5.89 13.58 -3.49
N GLN A 125 5.06 14.45 -2.91
CA GLN A 125 5.51 15.66 -2.21
C GLN A 125 6.12 15.36 -0.84
N LYS A 126 5.80 14.19 -0.27
CA LYS A 126 6.30 13.71 1.04
C LYS A 126 7.40 12.66 0.90
N ILE A 127 7.33 11.87 -0.16
CA ILE A 127 8.29 10.82 -0.50
C ILE A 127 8.73 11.04 -1.95
N PRO A 128 9.89 11.69 -2.19
CA PRO A 128 10.31 12.04 -3.55
C PRO A 128 10.42 10.87 -4.53
N ASN A 129 10.77 9.67 -4.03
CA ASN A 129 10.84 8.43 -4.83
C ASN A 129 9.51 7.62 -4.80
N ALA A 130 8.40 8.29 -4.50
CA ALA A 130 7.07 7.70 -4.63
C ALA A 130 6.44 8.07 -5.98
N HIS A 131 5.76 7.10 -6.58
CA HIS A 131 5.12 7.23 -7.88
C HIS A 131 3.68 6.75 -7.81
N ILE A 132 2.79 7.51 -8.44
CA ILE A 132 1.38 7.17 -8.51
C ILE A 132 1.08 6.41 -9.80
N VAL A 133 0.32 5.33 -9.67
CA VAL A 133 -0.21 4.53 -10.78
C VAL A 133 -1.68 4.88 -10.94
N SER A 134 -2.04 5.47 -12.08
CA SER A 134 -3.45 5.71 -12.38
C SER A 134 -4.15 4.39 -12.68
N LEU A 135 -5.30 4.18 -12.04
CA LEU A 135 -6.16 3.01 -12.25
C LEU A 135 -7.48 3.37 -12.92
N GLU A 136 -7.54 4.53 -13.56
CA GLU A 136 -8.67 4.92 -14.41
C GLU A 136 -8.86 3.90 -15.55
N GLY A 137 -10.08 3.42 -15.74
CA GLY A 137 -10.39 2.40 -16.75
C GLY A 137 -10.13 0.95 -16.33
N CYS A 138 -9.40 0.69 -15.23
CA CYS A 138 -9.29 -0.66 -14.70
C CYS A 138 -10.68 -1.13 -14.22
N GLU A 139 -11.18 -2.23 -14.79
CA GLU A 139 -12.55 -2.70 -14.56
C GLU A 139 -12.86 -2.90 -13.06
N ALA A 140 -13.86 -2.18 -12.56
CA ALA A 140 -14.39 -2.31 -11.21
C ALA A 140 -15.57 -3.28 -11.12
N VAL A 141 -15.79 -3.86 -9.94
CA VAL A 141 -17.06 -4.53 -9.63
C VAL A 141 -18.08 -3.54 -9.08
N ASN A 142 -19.36 -3.92 -9.09
CA ASN A 142 -20.49 -3.04 -8.74
C ASN A 142 -20.54 -2.59 -7.26
N ASP A 143 -19.57 -2.97 -6.42
CA ASP A 143 -19.51 -2.52 -5.03
C ASP A 143 -18.85 -1.13 -4.86
N GLY A 144 -18.21 -0.61 -5.92
CA GLY A 144 -17.54 0.68 -5.95
C GLY A 144 -16.26 0.76 -5.12
N LEU A 145 -15.69 -0.37 -4.71
CA LEU A 145 -14.50 -0.48 -3.86
C LEU A 145 -13.44 -1.38 -4.48
N HIS A 146 -13.83 -2.48 -5.12
CA HIS A 146 -12.90 -3.49 -5.61
C HIS A 146 -12.85 -3.54 -7.13
N PHE A 147 -11.69 -3.95 -7.65
CA PHE A 147 -11.51 -4.27 -9.06
C PHE A 147 -12.00 -5.70 -9.37
N SER A 148 -12.36 -5.94 -10.61
CA SER A 148 -12.64 -7.28 -11.11
C SER A 148 -11.34 -8.06 -11.30
N ALA A 149 -11.44 -9.35 -11.62
CA ALA A 149 -10.25 -10.13 -12.01
C ALA A 149 -9.55 -9.57 -13.26
N ALA A 150 -10.29 -8.97 -14.20
CA ALA A 150 -9.70 -8.29 -15.36
C ALA A 150 -9.04 -6.97 -14.94
N GLY A 151 -9.73 -6.16 -14.14
CA GLY A 151 -9.18 -4.91 -13.60
C GLY A 151 -7.90 -5.12 -12.79
N TYR A 152 -7.81 -6.18 -11.99
CA TYR A 152 -6.57 -6.50 -11.26
C TYR A 152 -5.39 -6.92 -12.16
N ARG A 153 -5.65 -7.53 -13.32
CA ARG A 153 -4.58 -7.85 -14.29
C ARG A 153 -4.03 -6.58 -14.91
N GLU A 154 -4.92 -5.69 -15.36
CA GLU A 154 -4.55 -4.40 -15.92
C GLU A 154 -3.84 -3.52 -14.87
N LEU A 155 -4.33 -3.49 -13.64
CA LEU A 155 -3.65 -2.87 -12.50
C LEU A 155 -2.21 -3.39 -12.40
N GLY A 156 -2.01 -4.71 -12.41
CA GLY A 156 -0.69 -5.33 -12.36
C GLY A 156 0.24 -4.89 -13.49
N GLU A 157 -0.29 -4.80 -14.72
CA GLU A 157 0.45 -4.29 -15.89
C GLU A 157 0.87 -2.83 -15.69
N ARG A 158 -0.03 -1.95 -15.23
CA ARG A 158 0.29 -0.54 -14.98
C ARG A 158 1.31 -0.33 -13.86
N TYR A 159 1.25 -1.15 -12.81
CA TYR A 159 2.29 -1.18 -11.79
C TYR A 159 3.64 -1.60 -12.37
N ALA A 160 3.68 -2.61 -13.24
CA ALA A 160 4.89 -3.05 -13.92
C ALA A 160 5.45 -1.96 -14.84
N GLU A 161 4.61 -1.32 -15.66
CA GLU A 161 4.96 -0.19 -16.52
C GLU A 161 5.55 0.98 -15.73
N LYS A 162 5.04 1.22 -14.51
CA LYS A 162 5.56 2.28 -13.65
C LYS A 162 6.92 1.95 -13.05
N ILE A 163 7.08 0.72 -12.54
CA ILE A 163 8.29 0.36 -11.77
C ILE A 163 9.46 -0.06 -12.66
N LEU A 164 9.22 -0.78 -13.76
CA LEU A 164 10.28 -1.34 -14.61
C LEU A 164 11.31 -0.30 -15.08
N PRO A 165 10.93 0.91 -15.53
CA PRO A 165 11.91 1.94 -15.94
C PRO A 165 12.73 2.51 -14.78
N LEU A 166 12.28 2.33 -13.53
CA LEU A 166 12.95 2.81 -12.32
C LEU A 166 13.94 1.79 -11.76
N LEU A 167 13.83 0.52 -12.18
CA LEU A 167 14.70 -0.54 -11.73
C LEU A 167 16.07 -0.41 -12.41
N LYS A 168 17.09 -0.07 -11.60
CA LYS A 168 18.49 -0.11 -11.98
C LYS A 168 19.09 -1.51 -11.78
#